data_AF-A0A9D9D0C6-F1
#
_entry.id   AF-A0A9D9D0C6-F1
#
_cell.length_a   1.000
_cell.length_b   1.000
_cell.length_c   1.000
_cell.angle_alpha   90.00
_cell.angle_beta   90.00
_cell.angle_gamma   90.00
#
_symmetry.space_group_name_H-M   'P 1'
#
loop_
_entity.id
_entity.type
_entity.pdbx_description
1 polymer ?
#
loop_
_entity_poly.entity_id
_entity_poly.type
_entity_poly.pdbx_seq_one_letter_code
_entity_poly.pdbx_strand_id
1 'polypeptide(L)'
;TDDKRKIICVDNIHTMTPAESDKSMGNMVSILLQHVDNYNIHIIGTSSAQEMEKASVGNRQFHSHFETIEVNEPNDDESRKIIEGRLDDYEEFHNIEYTEEAIKYAIFGAKKYITNRFMPEKALSLIDDAGAWRELHRLRTKDKLSTNLRLPPCWLKSAR
;
A
#
# COMPACT_ATOMS: atom_id res chain seq x y z
N THR A 1 -6.02 -37.90 -4.06
CA THR A 1 -6.92 -36.81 -4.49
C THR A 1 -6.21 -35.53 -4.17
N ASP A 2 -6.07 -34.63 -5.13
CA ASP A 2 -5.19 -33.44 -5.12
C ASP A 2 -5.46 -32.55 -3.88
N ASP A 3 -4.63 -32.67 -2.84
CA ASP A 3 -4.68 -31.86 -1.60
C ASP A 3 -4.22 -30.43 -1.94
N LYS A 4 -5.09 -29.69 -2.63
CA LYS A 4 -4.92 -28.26 -2.88
C LYS A 4 -4.95 -27.56 -1.53
N ARG A 5 -3.77 -27.16 -1.02
CA ARG A 5 -3.65 -26.25 0.12
C ARG A 5 -4.42 -24.97 -0.20
N LYS A 6 -5.53 -24.74 0.49
CA LYS A 6 -6.37 -23.55 0.29
C LYS A 6 -5.80 -22.41 1.13
N ILE A 7 -5.53 -21.28 0.49
CA ILE A 7 -5.11 -20.05 1.16
C ILE A 7 -6.23 -19.02 0.98
N ILE A 8 -6.68 -18.44 2.08
CA ILE A 8 -7.64 -17.33 2.09
C ILE A 8 -6.88 -16.06 2.49
N CYS A 9 -6.97 -15.03 1.67
CA CYS A 9 -6.46 -13.71 1.99
C CYS A 9 -7.62 -12.80 2.40
N VAL A 10 -7.54 -12.22 3.59
CA VAL A 10 -8.55 -11.30 4.13
C VAL A 10 -7.89 -9.95 4.35
N ASP A 11 -8.42 -8.92 3.69
CA ASP A 11 -7.97 -7.56 3.95
C ASP A 11 -8.70 -6.99 5.18
N ASN A 12 -7.98 -6.24 6.03
CA ASN A 12 -8.51 -5.63 7.25
C ASN A 12 -9.24 -6.64 8.16
N ILE A 13 -8.57 -7.73 8.52
CA ILE A 13 -9.15 -8.85 9.28
C ILE A 13 -9.73 -8.42 10.64
N HIS A 14 -9.26 -7.31 11.22
CA HIS A 14 -9.80 -6.73 12.43
C HIS A 14 -11.30 -6.34 12.30
N THR A 15 -11.79 -6.08 11.08
CA THR A 15 -13.21 -5.77 10.82
C THR A 15 -14.14 -6.95 11.07
N MET A 16 -13.61 -8.17 10.99
CA MET A 16 -14.37 -9.39 11.29
C MET A 16 -14.58 -9.58 12.78
N THR A 17 -13.80 -8.86 13.58
CA THR A 17 -13.90 -8.79 15.03
C THR A 17 -14.85 -7.66 15.38
N PRO A 18 -16.07 -7.92 15.88
CA PRO A 18 -16.95 -6.85 16.27
C PRO A 18 -16.25 -5.99 17.34
N ALA A 19 -16.28 -4.67 17.15
CA ALA A 19 -16.01 -3.75 18.24
C ALA A 19 -17.00 -4.04 19.38
N GLU A 20 -16.58 -3.83 20.62
CA GLU A 20 -17.30 -4.22 21.85
C GLU A 20 -18.79 -3.74 21.91
N SER A 21 -19.20 -2.80 21.05
CA SER A 21 -20.53 -2.21 20.99
C SER A 21 -21.60 -2.99 20.21
N ASP A 22 -21.26 -3.84 19.24
CA ASP A 22 -22.24 -4.51 18.36
C ASP A 22 -22.21 -6.03 18.49
N LYS A 23 -22.65 -6.52 19.64
CA LYS A 23 -22.81 -7.96 19.96
C LYS A 23 -23.89 -8.68 19.13
N SER A 24 -24.64 -7.96 18.27
CA SER A 24 -25.73 -8.53 17.47
C SER A 24 -25.22 -9.21 16.18
N MET A 25 -24.07 -8.79 15.66
CA MET A 25 -23.38 -9.48 14.57
C MET A 25 -22.55 -10.60 15.20
N GLY A 26 -23.16 -11.79 15.28
CA GLY A 26 -22.54 -12.99 15.83
C GLY A 26 -21.10 -13.18 15.35
N ASN A 27 -20.26 -13.69 16.25
CA ASN A 27 -18.80 -13.81 16.11
C ASN A 27 -18.41 -14.57 14.82
N MET A 28 -18.31 -13.87 13.69
CA MET A 28 -17.93 -14.41 12.38
C MET A 28 -16.55 -15.05 12.41
N VAL A 29 -15.67 -14.55 13.28
CA VAL A 29 -14.34 -15.10 13.50
C VAL A 29 -14.42 -16.50 14.09
N SER A 30 -15.27 -16.74 15.10
CA SER A 30 -15.44 -18.09 15.65
C SER A 30 -15.90 -19.09 14.58
N ILE A 31 -16.81 -18.69 13.68
CA ILE A 31 -17.27 -19.54 12.58
C ILE A 31 -16.13 -19.80 11.59
N LEU A 32 -15.37 -18.77 11.23
CA LEU A 32 -14.22 -18.90 10.33
C LEU A 32 -13.16 -19.84 10.90
N LEU A 33 -12.79 -19.68 12.17
CA LEU A 33 -11.78 -20.50 12.83
C LEU A 33 -12.21 -21.97 12.89
N GLN A 34 -13.50 -22.25 13.15
CA GLN A 34 -14.02 -23.62 13.07
C GLN A 34 -13.86 -24.24 11.67
N HIS A 35 -14.01 -23.45 10.60
CA HIS A 35 -13.81 -23.96 9.24
C HIS A 35 -12.32 -24.13 8.92
N VAL A 36 -11.45 -23.24 9.43
CA VAL A 36 -9.99 -23.36 9.29
C VAL A 36 -9.50 -24.69 9.84
N ASP A 37 -9.92 -25.02 11.06
CA ASP A 37 -9.50 -26.25 11.75
C ASP A 37 -10.02 -27.52 11.05
N ASN A 38 -11.28 -27.49 10.60
CA ASN A 38 -11.93 -28.66 9.98
C ASN A 38 -11.46 -28.93 8.54
N TYR A 39 -11.09 -27.90 7.79
CA TYR A 39 -10.79 -28.01 6.36
C TYR A 39 -9.33 -27.77 6.00
N ASN A 40 -8.43 -27.67 6.99
CA ASN A 40 -6.99 -27.44 6.81
C ASN A 40 -6.70 -26.25 5.88
N ILE A 41 -7.33 -25.11 6.16
CA ILE A 41 -7.22 -23.89 5.38
C ILE A 41 -6.16 -22.97 6.03
N HIS A 42 -5.32 -22.32 5.23
CA HIS A 42 -4.43 -21.27 5.73
C HIS A 42 -5.06 -19.89 5.51
N ILE A 43 -5.02 -19.03 6.52
CA ILE A 43 -5.50 -17.65 6.42
C ILE A 43 -4.32 -16.69 6.52
N ILE A 44 -4.30 -15.71 5.61
CA ILE A 44 -3.43 -14.55 5.69
C ILE A 44 -4.32 -13.32 5.84
N GLY A 45 -4.16 -12.60 6.94
CA GLY A 45 -4.89 -11.37 7.22
C GLY A 45 -3.98 -10.15 7.14
N THR A 46 -4.48 -9.05 6.62
CA THR A 46 -3.84 -7.73 6.76
C THR A 46 -4.60 -6.91 7.80
N SER A 47 -3.90 -6.00 8.46
CA SER A 47 -4.49 -5.01 9.37
C SER A 47 -3.44 -3.95 9.67
N SER A 48 -3.87 -2.74 10.07
CA SER A 48 -2.93 -1.82 10.70
C SER A 48 -2.50 -2.37 12.06
N ALA A 49 -1.30 -1.99 12.51
CA ALA A 49 -0.75 -2.40 13.80
C ALA A 49 -1.68 -1.98 14.97
N GLN A 50 -2.22 -0.75 14.91
CA GLN A 50 -3.11 -0.22 15.94
C GLN A 50 -4.44 -0.98 16.04
N GLU A 51 -5.01 -1.37 14.90
CA GLU A 51 -6.26 -2.13 14.88
C GLU A 51 -6.04 -3.58 15.31
N MET A 52 -4.91 -4.17 14.93
CA MET A 52 -4.56 -5.53 15.35
C MET A 52 -4.34 -5.61 16.86
N GLU A 53 -3.65 -4.63 17.46
CA GLU A 53 -3.47 -4.55 18.92
C GLU A 53 -4.83 -4.43 19.65
N LYS A 54 -5.75 -3.59 19.16
CA LYS A 54 -7.10 -3.48 19.71
C LYS A 54 -7.89 -4.79 19.58
N ALA A 55 -7.82 -5.44 18.42
CA ALA A 55 -8.51 -6.70 18.17
C ALA A 55 -7.96 -7.84 19.05
N SER A 56 -6.64 -7.82 19.32
CA SER A 56 -5.96 -8.84 20.11
C SER A 56 -6.30 -8.73 21.60
N VAL A 57 -6.39 -7.52 22.15
CA VAL A 57 -6.79 -7.27 23.55
C VAL A 57 -8.21 -7.77 23.84
N GLY A 58 -9.13 -7.68 22.87
CA GLY A 58 -10.54 -8.03 23.06
C GLY A 58 -10.88 -9.52 22.88
N ASN A 59 -10.06 -10.32 22.18
CA ASN A 59 -10.45 -11.66 21.74
C ASN A 59 -9.36 -12.73 21.89
N ARG A 60 -9.49 -13.56 22.94
CA ARG A 60 -8.60 -14.69 23.22
C ARG A 60 -8.46 -15.68 22.06
N GLN A 61 -9.49 -15.84 21.23
CA GLN A 61 -9.48 -16.75 20.08
C GLN A 61 -8.54 -16.29 18.96
N PHE A 62 -8.30 -14.98 18.81
CA PHE A 62 -7.36 -14.48 17.79
C PHE A 62 -5.92 -14.82 18.15
N HIS A 63 -5.52 -14.56 19.39
CA HIS A 63 -4.17 -14.83 19.88
C HIS A 63 -3.76 -16.31 19.78
N SER A 64 -4.72 -17.23 19.80
CA SER A 64 -4.40 -18.66 19.72
C SER A 64 -4.27 -19.20 18.29
N HIS A 65 -4.81 -18.50 17.29
CA HIS A 65 -4.82 -18.97 15.89
C HIS A 65 -3.99 -18.10 14.95
N PHE A 66 -3.72 -16.85 15.31
CA PHE A 66 -2.94 -15.92 14.50
C PHE A 66 -1.59 -15.61 15.13
N GLU A 67 -0.56 -15.70 14.31
CA GLU A 67 0.77 -15.16 14.60
C GLU A 67 0.91 -13.83 13.87
N THR A 68 1.18 -12.76 14.62
CA THR A 68 1.36 -11.42 14.05
C THR A 68 2.77 -11.30 13.49
N ILE A 69 2.87 -11.02 12.18
CA ILE A 69 4.12 -10.70 11.51
C ILE A 69 4.15 -9.19 11.30
N GLU A 70 5.11 -8.51 11.93
CA GLU A 70 5.30 -7.08 11.75
C GLU A 70 5.98 -6.80 10.40
N VAL A 71 5.32 -5.99 9.59
CA VAL A 71 5.87 -5.51 8.31
C VAL A 71 6.27 -4.06 8.48
N ASN A 72 7.58 -3.81 8.43
CA ASN A 72 8.13 -2.46 8.57
C ASN A 72 7.99 -1.66 7.28
N GLU A 73 8.00 -0.33 7.41
CA GLU A 73 8.09 0.58 6.28
C GLU A 73 9.39 0.29 5.48
N PRO A 74 9.31 0.17 4.13
CA PRO A 74 10.47 -0.10 3.31
C PRO A 74 11.46 1.05 3.34
N ASN A 75 12.74 0.72 3.21
CA ASN A 75 13.79 1.73 3.06
C ASN A 75 13.74 2.40 1.67
N ASP A 76 14.60 3.41 1.46
CA ASP A 76 14.58 4.21 0.23
C ASP A 76 14.93 3.38 -1.02
N ASP A 77 15.79 2.37 -0.91
CA ASP A 77 16.19 1.50 -2.02
C ASP A 77 15.15 0.41 -2.30
N GLU A 78 14.51 -0.15 -1.26
CA GLU A 78 13.37 -1.05 -1.38
C GLU A 78 12.18 -0.34 -2.02
N SER A 79 11.89 0.88 -1.56
CA SER A 79 10.85 1.72 -2.13
C SER A 79 11.10 2.00 -3.61
N ARG A 80 12.36 2.27 -3.99
CA ARG A 80 12.76 2.45 -5.39
C ARG A 80 12.43 1.21 -6.22
N LYS A 81 12.84 0.02 -5.76
CA LYS A 81 12.55 -1.25 -6.46
C LYS A 81 11.05 -1.51 -6.61
N ILE A 82 10.26 -1.21 -5.59
CA ILE A 82 8.80 -1.38 -5.64
C ILE A 82 8.19 -0.41 -6.66
N ILE A 83 8.65 0.83 -6.70
CA ILE A 83 8.19 1.84 -7.66
C ILE A 83 8.58 1.45 -9.09
N GLU A 84 9.84 1.05 -9.31
CA GLU A 84 10.33 0.59 -10.61
C GLU A 84 9.52 -0.61 -11.13
N GLY A 85 9.16 -1.55 -10.25
CA GLY A 85 8.33 -2.70 -10.61
C GLY A 85 6.87 -2.36 -10.98
N ARG A 86 6.40 -1.14 -10.73
CA ARG A 86 5.06 -0.65 -11.11
C ARG A 86 5.12 0.46 -12.14
N LEU A 87 6.31 0.90 -12.53
CA LEU A 87 6.49 2.11 -13.33
C LEU A 87 5.85 1.98 -14.71
N ASP A 88 5.99 0.82 -15.35
CA ASP A 88 5.42 0.51 -16.66
C ASP A 88 3.90 0.77 -16.70
N ASP A 89 3.17 0.40 -15.64
CA ASP A 89 1.71 0.63 -15.54
C ASP A 89 1.38 2.14 -15.53
N TYR A 90 2.18 2.95 -14.82
CA TYR A 90 1.98 4.40 -14.75
C TYR A 90 2.39 5.10 -16.05
N GLU A 91 3.46 4.65 -16.69
CA GLU A 91 3.91 5.17 -17.99
C GLU A 91 2.88 4.93 -19.08
N GLU A 92 2.31 3.72 -19.12
CA GLU A 92 1.23 3.38 -20.05
C GLU A 92 -0.04 4.20 -19.76
N PHE A 93 -0.42 4.32 -18.48
CA PHE A 93 -1.62 5.07 -18.09
C PHE A 93 -1.53 6.56 -18.43
N HIS A 94 -0.41 7.22 -18.11
CA HIS A 94 -0.21 8.66 -18.34
C HIS A 94 0.38 9.00 -19.73
N ASN A 95 0.78 7.99 -20.50
CA ASN A 95 1.45 8.13 -21.81
C ASN A 95 2.68 9.05 -21.76
N ILE A 96 3.52 8.83 -20.74
CA ILE A 96 4.80 9.52 -20.52
C ILE A 96 5.88 8.53 -20.09
N GLU A 97 7.14 8.92 -20.20
CA GLU A 97 8.26 8.18 -19.62
C GLU A 97 8.79 8.95 -18.41
N TYR A 98 9.05 8.28 -17.30
CA TYR A 98 9.65 8.87 -16.10
C TYR A 98 11.17 8.64 -16.10
N THR A 99 11.93 9.67 -15.73
CA THR A 99 13.37 9.48 -15.51
C THR A 99 13.70 8.91 -14.15
N GLU A 100 14.84 8.23 -14.08
CA GLU A 100 15.42 7.78 -12.81
C GLU A 100 15.60 8.95 -11.81
N GLU A 101 15.98 10.14 -12.30
CA GLU A 101 16.07 11.35 -11.46
C GLU A 101 14.72 11.77 -10.89
N ALA A 102 13.64 11.68 -11.67
CA ALA A 102 12.28 11.99 -11.22
C ALA A 102 11.85 11.04 -10.10
N ILE A 103 12.13 9.74 -10.25
CA ILE A 103 11.80 8.72 -9.25
C ILE A 103 12.57 8.95 -7.95
N LYS A 104 13.89 9.22 -8.05
CA LYS A 104 14.72 9.56 -6.89
C LYS A 104 14.21 10.80 -6.17
N TYR A 105 13.83 11.83 -6.93
CA TYR A 105 13.27 13.05 -6.35
C TYR A 105 11.91 12.81 -5.69
N ALA A 106 11.05 11.98 -6.28
CA ALA A 106 9.76 11.62 -5.69
C ALA A 106 9.94 10.92 -4.33
N ILE A 107 10.86 9.95 -4.23
CA ILE A 107 11.19 9.28 -2.96
C ILE A 107 11.71 10.27 -1.92
N PHE A 108 12.69 11.10 -2.30
CA PHE A 108 13.25 12.11 -1.41
C PHE A 108 12.20 13.12 -0.94
N GLY A 109 11.40 13.63 -1.87
CA GLY A 109 10.36 14.61 -1.62
C GLY A 109 9.26 14.04 -0.72
N ALA A 110 8.78 12.84 -1.03
CA ALA A 110 7.76 12.18 -0.22
C ALA A 110 8.25 11.94 1.22
N LYS A 111 9.47 11.43 1.39
CA LYS A 111 10.04 11.19 2.72
C LYS A 111 10.22 12.48 3.53
N LYS A 112 10.66 13.56 2.88
CA LYS A 112 10.97 14.83 3.55
C LYS A 112 9.73 15.68 3.87
N TYR A 113 8.74 15.70 2.97
CA TYR A 113 7.62 16.63 3.04
C TYR A 113 6.29 15.97 3.43
N ILE A 114 6.15 14.64 3.27
CA ILE A 114 4.92 13.90 3.60
C ILE A 114 5.19 12.99 4.82
N THR A 115 4.77 13.45 5.99
CA THR A 115 5.03 12.80 7.29
C THR A 115 3.90 11.90 7.77
N ASN A 116 2.66 12.09 7.29
CA ASN A 116 1.48 11.34 7.75
C ASN A 116 1.16 10.09 6.91
N ARG A 117 2.08 9.68 6.03
CA ARG A 117 1.95 8.50 5.16
C ARG A 117 3.26 7.72 5.14
N PHE A 118 3.14 6.45 4.78
CA PHE A 118 4.25 5.51 4.74
C PHE A 118 4.74 5.30 3.30
N MET A 119 6.03 5.05 3.14
CA MET A 119 6.61 4.55 1.90
C MET A 119 6.08 3.14 1.59
N PRO A 120 5.97 2.73 0.31
CA PRO A 120 6.26 3.49 -0.90
C PRO A 120 5.05 4.29 -1.43
N GLU A 121 3.88 4.14 -0.79
CA GLU A 121 2.59 4.70 -1.23
C GLU A 121 2.65 6.22 -1.44
N LYS A 122 3.23 6.96 -0.50
CA LYS A 122 3.38 8.42 -0.64
C LYS A 122 4.26 8.85 -1.82
N ALA A 123 5.27 8.06 -2.19
CA ALA A 123 6.13 8.37 -3.33
C ALA A 123 5.43 8.01 -4.66
N LEU A 124 4.70 6.90 -4.70
CA LEU A 124 3.85 6.54 -5.83
C LEU A 124 2.78 7.61 -6.10
N SER A 125 2.15 8.15 -5.05
CA SER A 125 1.19 9.25 -5.19
C SER A 125 1.82 10.47 -5.86
N LEU A 126 3.05 10.85 -5.50
CA LEU A 126 3.74 11.98 -6.16
C LEU A 126 4.06 11.70 -7.63
N ILE A 127 4.42 10.46 -7.97
CA ILE A 127 4.69 10.04 -9.34
C ILE A 127 3.40 10.08 -10.17
N ASP A 128 2.30 9.60 -9.62
CA ASP A 128 0.98 9.60 -10.24
C ASP A 128 0.49 11.03 -10.48
N ASP A 129 0.53 11.89 -9.46
CA ASP A 129 0.16 13.31 -9.55
C ASP A 129 1.03 14.06 -10.59
N ALA A 130 2.34 13.77 -10.61
CA ALA A 130 3.25 14.35 -11.59
C ALA A 130 2.96 13.86 -13.02
N GLY A 131 2.55 12.60 -13.16
CA GLY A 131 2.13 12.00 -14.43
C GLY A 131 0.89 12.66 -15.00
N ALA A 132 -0.17 12.73 -14.19
CA ALA A 132 -1.42 13.39 -14.54
C ALA A 132 -1.18 14.86 -14.91
N TRP A 133 -0.33 15.57 -14.16
CA TRP A 133 0.01 16.95 -14.48
C TRP A 133 0.70 17.08 -15.84
N ARG A 134 1.61 16.16 -16.18
CA ARG A 134 2.31 16.16 -17.47
C ARG A 134 1.42 15.81 -18.65
N GLU A 135 0.50 14.87 -18.47
CA GLU A 135 -0.49 14.54 -19.49
C GLU A 135 -1.39 15.74 -19.80
N LEU A 136 -1.83 16.48 -18.78
CA LEU A 136 -2.62 17.70 -18.96
C LEU A 136 -1.82 18.84 -19.59
N HIS A 137 -0.52 18.95 -19.29
CA HIS A 137 0.36 20.01 -19.76
C HIS A 137 1.35 19.51 -20.82
N ARG A 138 0.86 18.75 -21.81
CA ARG A 138 1.69 18.29 -22.92
C ARG A 138 2.29 19.48 -23.66
N LEU A 139 3.62 19.50 -23.76
CA LEU A 139 4.32 20.46 -24.61
C LEU A 139 3.85 20.23 -26.05
N ARG A 140 3.54 21.31 -26.76
CA ARG A 140 2.91 21.30 -28.10
C ARG A 140 3.77 20.68 -29.21
N THR A 141 4.91 20.09 -28.87
CA THR A 141 5.91 19.57 -29.80
C THR A 141 5.77 18.04 -29.89
N LYS A 142 5.36 17.57 -31.08
CA LYS A 142 5.33 16.17 -31.47
C LYS A 142 6.75 15.63 -31.57
N ASP A 143 7.30 15.10 -30.51
CA ASP A 143 8.36 14.08 -30.53
C ASP A 143 8.33 13.37 -29.18
N LYS A 144 8.55 12.06 -29.17
CA LYS A 144 8.45 11.22 -27.96
C LYS A 144 9.27 11.85 -26.83
N LEU A 145 8.58 12.19 -25.73
CA LEU A 145 9.09 12.99 -24.63
C LEU A 145 9.84 12.10 -23.63
N SER A 146 11.15 11.93 -23.82
CA SER A 146 12.02 11.57 -22.70
C SER A 146 11.96 12.72 -21.70
N THR A 147 11.36 12.53 -20.52
CA THR A 147 11.28 13.63 -19.56
C THR A 147 12.68 14.03 -19.12
N ASN A 148 12.94 15.32 -19.01
CA ASN A 148 13.99 15.85 -18.14
C ASN A 148 13.22 16.63 -17.09
N LEU A 149 12.96 16.02 -15.93
CA LEU A 149 12.14 16.62 -14.88
C LEU A 149 12.95 17.70 -14.13
N ARG A 150 13.23 18.82 -14.79
CA ARG A 150 13.53 20.07 -14.07
C ARG A 150 12.20 20.64 -13.57
N LEU A 151 11.89 20.38 -12.30
CA LEU A 151 10.76 21.01 -11.63
C LEU A 151 10.90 22.54 -11.75
N PRO A 152 9.82 23.27 -12.12
CA PRO A 152 9.88 24.71 -12.24
C PRO A 152 10.14 25.36 -10.87
N PRO A 153 10.92 26.46 -10.79
CA PRO A 153 11.33 27.09 -9.53
C PRO A 153 10.19 27.56 -8.61
N CYS A 154 8.95 27.58 -9.08
CA CYS A 154 7.80 28.07 -8.31
C CYS A 154 7.41 27.13 -7.16
N TRP A 155 7.65 25.82 -7.27
CA TRP A 155 7.32 24.85 -6.21
C TRP A 155 8.22 24.98 -4.97
N LEU A 156 9.42 25.57 -5.09
CA LEU A 156 10.29 25.84 -3.94
C LEU A 156 9.84 27.04 -3.08
N LYS A 157 8.92 27.87 -3.57
CA LYS A 157 8.50 29.09 -2.86
C LYS A 157 7.32 28.90 -1.91
N SER A 158 6.63 27.76 -1.97
CA SER A 158 5.47 27.50 -1.11
C SER A 158 5.80 26.69 0.16
N ALA A 159 7.07 26.36 0.38
CA ALA A 159 7.55 25.61 1.55
C ALA A 159 8.28 26.52 2.57
N ARG A 160 7.79 27.76 2.73
CA ARG A 160 8.17 28.67 3.83
C ARG A 160 6.96 28.94 4.70
#